data_AF-A0A1A9DEI0-F1
#
_entry.id   AF-A0A1A9DEI0-F1
#
_cell.length_a   1.000
_cell.length_b   1.000
_cell.length_c   1.000
_cell.angle_alpha   90.00
_cell.angle_beta   90.00
_cell.angle_gamma   90.00
#
_symmetry.space_group_name_H-M   'P 1'
#
loop_
_entity.id
_entity.type
_entity.pdbx_description
1 polymer ?
#
loop_
_entity_poly.entity_id
_entity_poly.type
_entity_poly.pdbx_seq_one_letter_code
_entity_poly.pdbx_strand_id
1 'polypeptide(L)' 'MADPYRPPRGECRQCWAHAHDRSIHAAQDRRTDCAECVSHMRGRHPDHLIVK' A
#
# COMPACT_ATOMS: atom_id res chain seq x y z
N MET A 1 -7.22 15.51 -1.40
CA MET A 1 -6.48 14.40 -0.75
C MET A 1 -7.02 13.13 -1.37
N ALA A 2 -6.17 12.24 -1.89
CA ALA A 2 -6.64 10.93 -2.35
C ALA A 2 -7.26 10.19 -1.15
N ASP A 3 -8.45 9.61 -1.32
CA ASP A 3 -9.05 8.78 -0.28
C ASP A 3 -8.24 7.48 -0.16
N PRO A 4 -7.59 7.20 0.99
CA PRO A 4 -6.71 6.04 1.15
C PRO A 4 -7.44 4.69 1.03
N TYR A 5 -8.78 4.70 1.09
CA TYR A 5 -9.62 3.50 1.00
C TYR A 5 -10.27 3.32 -0.37
N ARG A 6 -10.03 4.24 -1.32
CA ARG A 6 -10.60 4.20 -2.67
C ARG A 6 -9.51 4.32 -3.75
N PRO A 7 -8.74 3.23 -4.00
CA PRO A 7 -7.75 3.22 -5.07
C PRO A 7 -8.41 3.29 -6.44
N PRO A 8 -7.74 3.85 -7.46
CA PRO A 8 -8.17 3.74 -8.84
C PRO A 8 -8.06 2.29 -9.34
N ARG A 9 -8.73 1.98 -10.46
CA ARG A 9 -8.64 0.67 -11.12
C ARG A 9 -7.20 0.39 -11.53
N GLY A 10 -6.76 -0.85 -11.35
CA GLY A 10 -5.39 -1.29 -11.57
C GLY A 10 -4.48 -1.17 -10.34
N GLU A 11 -4.88 -0.40 -9.32
CA GLU A 11 -4.06 -0.22 -8.11
C GLU A 11 -4.39 -1.24 -7.01
N CYS A 12 -3.35 -1.59 -6.25
CA CYS A 12 -3.48 -2.41 -5.04
C CYS A 12 -4.03 -1.59 -3.88
N ARG A 13 -5.10 -2.06 -3.25
CA ARG A 13 -5.72 -1.43 -2.07
C ARG A 13 -4.73 -1.20 -0.94
N GLN A 14 -3.89 -2.20 -0.63
CA GLN A 14 -2.94 -2.10 0.48
C GLN A 14 -1.81 -1.11 0.16
N CYS A 15 -1.26 -1.13 -1.06
CA CYS A 15 -0.21 -0.19 -1.47
C CYS A 15 -0.73 1.25 -1.48
N TRP A 16 -1.95 1.46 -1.98
CA TRP A 16 -2.60 2.76 -2.01
C TRP A 16 -2.85 3.31 -0.60
N ALA A 17 -3.43 2.49 0.28
CA ALA A 17 -3.62 2.87 1.68
C ALA A 17 -2.28 3.20 2.34
N HIS A 18 -1.25 2.37 2.14
CA HIS A 18 0.10 2.60 2.69
C HIS A 18 0.74 3.91 2.19
N ALA A 19 0.51 4.29 0.92
CA ALA A 19 1.04 5.52 0.35
C ALA A 19 0.32 6.78 0.85
N HIS A 20 -0.96 6.69 1.21
CA HIS A 20 -1.80 7.84 1.53
C HIS A 20 -2.18 7.98 3.01
N ASP A 21 -2.13 6.90 3.79
CA ASP A 21 -2.39 6.93 5.23
C ASP A 21 -1.09 6.98 6.03
N ARG A 22 -0.75 8.19 6.49
CA ARG A 22 0.47 8.46 7.28
C ARG A 22 0.44 7.79 8.65
N SER A 23 -0.72 7.38 9.16
CA SER A 23 -0.83 6.71 10.46
C SER A 23 -0.16 5.33 10.44
N ILE A 24 -0.06 4.69 9.27
CA ILE A 24 0.61 3.39 9.07
C ILE A 24 2.10 3.48 9.41
N HIS A 25 2.73 4.64 9.17
CA HIS A 25 4.14 4.90 9.52
C HIS A 25 4.35 5.34 10.96
N ALA A 26 3.29 5.52 11.75
CA ALA A 26 3.41 6.04 13.11
C ALA A 26 4.23 5.13 14.04
N ALA A 27 4.15 3.81 13.83
CA ALA A 27 4.87 2.81 14.61
C ALA A 27 6.09 2.21 13.89
N GLN A 28 6.38 2.66 12.67
CA GLN A 28 7.50 2.15 11.87
C GLN A 28 8.73 3.04 12.04
N ASP A 29 9.89 2.42 12.17
CA ASP A 29 11.16 3.14 12.11
C ASP A 29 11.41 3.70 10.70
N ARG A 30 12.00 4.90 10.63
CA ARG A 30 12.25 5.62 9.38
C ARG A 30 13.26 4.94 8.44
N ARG A 31 14.03 3.97 8.94
CA ARG A 31 15.11 3.30 8.20
C ARG A 31 14.73 1.89 7.77
N THR A 32 13.57 1.40 8.18
CA THR A 32 13.15 0.01 7.93
C THR A 32 12.02 -0.03 6.93
N ASP A 33 12.28 -0.62 5.77
CA ASP A 33 11.24 -0.85 4.77
C ASP A 33 10.25 -1.92 5.24
N CYS A 34 8.96 -1.68 4.95
CA CYS A 34 7.91 -2.66 5.18
C CYS A 34 8.07 -3.84 4.20
N ALA A 35 8.25 -5.05 4.72
CA ALA A 35 8.44 -6.26 3.91
C ALA A 35 7.27 -6.51 2.94
N GLU A 36 6.02 -6.28 3.36
CA GLU A 36 4.84 -6.41 2.49
C GLU A 36 4.86 -5.38 1.35
N CYS A 37 5.16 -4.11 1.66
CA CYS A 37 5.25 -3.04 0.65
C CYS A 37 6.31 -3.37 -0.41
N VAL A 38 7.51 -3.77 0.02
CA VAL A 38 8.60 -4.16 -0.90
C VAL A 38 8.21 -5.39 -1.73
N SER A 39 7.55 -6.37 -1.11
CA SER A 39 7.05 -7.56 -1.81
C SER A 39 6.05 -7.19 -2.91
N HIS A 40 5.10 -6.31 -2.58
CA HIS A 40 4.09 -5.82 -3.53
C HIS A 40 4.69 -4.96 -4.65
N MET A 41 5.68 -4.12 -4.35
CA MET A 41 6.42 -3.38 -5.39
C MET A 41 7.14 -4.30 -6.38
N ARG A 42 7.47 -5.52 -5.98
CA ARG A 42 8.05 -6.57 -6.86
C ARG A 42 6.98 -7.41 -7.57
N GLY A 43 5.72 -6.96 -7.60
CA GLY A 43 4.63 -7.63 -8.30
C GLY A 43 4.03 -8.82 -7.56
N ARG A 44 4.33 -9.01 -6.27
CA ARG A 44 3.77 -10.11 -5.47
C ARG A 44 2.47 -9.74 -4.75
N HIS A 45 1.71 -8.79 -5.31
CA HIS A 45 0.42 -8.44 -4.76
C HIS A 45 -0.59 -9.59 -4.99
N PRO A 46 -1.44 -9.93 -4.02
CA PRO A 46 -2.60 -10.79 -4.26
C PRO A 46 -3.57 -10.15 -5.28
N ASP A 47 -4.07 -10.92 -6.27
CA ASP A 47 -5.00 -10.41 -7.29
C ASP A 47 -6.27 -9.78 -6.68
N HIS A 48 -6.76 -10.34 -5.58
CA HIS A 48 -7.98 -9.87 -4.91
C HIS A 48 -7.81 -8.49 -4.25
N LEU A 49 -6.59 -7.98 -4.11
CA LEU A 49 -6.30 -6.63 -3.62
C LEU A 49 -6.22 -5.60 -4.75
N ILE A 50 -6.10 -6.03 -6.01
CA ILE A 50 -6.13 -5.13 -7.16
C ILE A 50 -7.57 -4.72 -7.45
N VAL A 51 -7.81 -3.42 -7.53
CA VAL A 51 -9.11 -2.88 -7.93
C VAL A 51 -9.31 -3.17 -9.41
N LYS A 52 -10.30 -4.01 -9.75
CA LYS A 52 -10.73 -4.28 -11.12
C LYS A 52 -11.58 -3.13 -11.63
#